data_AF-A0A7K8YRG6-F1
#
_entry.id   AF-A0A7K8YRG6-F1
#
_cell.length_a   1.000
_cell.length_b   1.000
_cell.length_c   1.000
_cell.angle_alpha   90.00
_cell.angle_beta   90.00
_cell.angle_gamma   90.00
#
_symmetry.space_group_name_H-M   'P 1'
#
loop_
_entity.id
_entity.type
_entity.pdbx_description
1 polymer ?
#
loop_
_entity_poly.entity_id
_entity_poly.type
_entity_poly.pdbx_seq_one_letter_code
_entity_poly.pdbx_strand_id
1 'polypeptide(L)'
;DTGMEVFGEAAPFLRKSEKERIEAQNQPFDARTYCFVADPEVEYTKGKIKAAQDGKITVETEDGRTVAVKPDDVYAMNPPKFDRVEDVAMLTHLHEPAVLYNLKERYSSWMIYTYSGLFCVTVNPYKWLPVYNPEVVLAYRGKKRQEAPPHIFSISDNAYQFMLTDRENQSILITGESGAGKTVNTKRVIQYYATIAASGEPALKESGMKGTLKDQILSANPLLEAFGNAKTVRNDNSSRFGKFIRIHFGTSGKLASGDIETYLLEKSRVTFQLKAERSYHIFYQILSNKKPELLEMLLITANPHDYPFISQGQISVASIDDQEELVATDAAIDTLGFSPEERMGIYKLTGAILHYGNMKFKQKPREEQAEPDGTEEADKAAYLMGLNSADLLKALCYPRVKVGNEYVLKGQTVDQVHQAVNAIAKSVYEKLFLWMVMRINQQLDTKLPRQHFVGVLDIAGFEIFEFNSLEQLCINFTNEKLQQFFNHHMFVLEQEEYKKEGIEWEFIDFGMDLAACIELIEKPMGIFSILEEECMFPKATDTSFKNKLYDQHLGKSNNFQKPKPAKGKAEAHFSLVHYAGTVDYNISGWLEKNKDPLNETVIGLYQKSSMKVLCHLYA
;
A
#
# COMPACT_ATOMS: atom_id res chain seq x y z
N ASP A 1 19.90 5.64 -34.45
CA ASP A 1 18.59 4.97 -34.58
C ASP A 1 17.49 5.99 -34.73
N THR A 2 17.01 6.19 -35.96
CA THR A 2 15.96 7.17 -36.29
C THR A 2 14.67 6.98 -35.48
N GLY A 3 14.35 5.75 -35.07
CA GLY A 3 13.19 5.44 -34.23
C GLY A 3 13.32 5.86 -32.75
N MET A 4 14.52 6.15 -32.26
CA MET A 4 14.75 6.52 -30.85
C MET A 4 14.93 8.03 -30.63
N GLU A 5 15.10 8.81 -31.70
CA GLU A 5 15.31 10.27 -31.63
C GLU A 5 14.14 11.00 -30.96
N VAL A 6 12.91 10.49 -31.10
CA VAL A 6 11.70 11.04 -30.47
C VAL A 6 11.74 11.03 -28.94
N PHE A 7 12.59 10.19 -28.34
CA PHE A 7 12.75 10.10 -26.88
C PHE A 7 13.85 11.03 -26.34
N GLY A 8 14.57 11.75 -27.20
CA GLY A 8 15.58 12.73 -26.80
C GLY A 8 16.63 12.14 -25.83
N GLU A 9 16.87 12.84 -24.73
CA GLU A 9 17.83 12.43 -23.69
C GLU A 9 17.42 11.11 -22.99
N ALA A 10 16.16 10.71 -23.07
CA ALA A 10 15.67 9.47 -22.47
C ALA A 10 16.05 8.21 -23.26
N ALA A 11 16.41 8.34 -24.54
CA ALA A 11 16.63 7.20 -25.43
C ALA A 11 17.57 6.12 -24.84
N PRO A 12 18.77 6.45 -24.30
CA PRO A 12 19.70 5.45 -23.76
C PRO A 12 19.17 4.69 -22.53
N PHE A 13 18.18 5.25 -21.83
CA PHE A 13 17.53 4.67 -20.65
C PHE A 13 16.30 3.83 -21.00
N LEU A 14 15.87 3.84 -22.27
CA LEU A 14 14.73 3.06 -22.75
C LEU A 14 15.18 1.88 -23.61
N ARG A 15 16.16 2.11 -24.50
CA ARG A 15 16.68 1.09 -25.40
C ARG A 15 18.14 1.40 -25.76
N LYS A 16 18.97 0.36 -25.80
CA LYS A 16 20.35 0.46 -26.30
C LYS A 16 20.40 0.72 -27.79
N SER A 17 21.49 1.33 -28.25
CA SER A 17 21.68 1.58 -29.67
C SER A 17 21.66 0.27 -30.47
N GLU A 18 21.22 0.33 -31.72
CA GLU A 18 21.20 -0.80 -32.64
C GLU A 18 22.58 -1.46 -32.75
N LYS A 19 23.64 -0.63 -32.78
CA LYS A 19 25.02 -1.11 -32.75
C LYS A 19 25.33 -1.95 -31.51
N GLU A 20 25.07 -1.44 -30.31
CA GLU A 20 25.32 -2.18 -29.05
C GLU A 20 24.49 -3.47 -28.99
N ARG A 21 23.25 -3.45 -29.49
CA ARG A 21 22.39 -4.65 -29.53
C ARG A 21 22.95 -5.70 -30.47
N ILE A 22 23.35 -5.32 -31.68
CA ILE A 22 23.97 -6.23 -32.66
C ILE A 22 25.26 -6.83 -32.09
N GLU A 23 26.10 -6.03 -31.43
CA GLU A 23 27.33 -6.49 -30.80
C GLU A 23 27.08 -7.50 -29.66
N ALA A 24 26.04 -7.28 -28.85
CA ALA A 24 25.65 -8.20 -27.79
C ALA A 24 25.05 -9.51 -28.32
N GLN A 25 24.18 -9.41 -29.33
CA GLN A 25 23.49 -10.57 -29.91
C GLN A 25 24.42 -11.52 -30.68
N ASN A 26 25.56 -11.02 -31.16
CA ASN A 26 26.55 -11.79 -31.91
C ASN A 26 27.69 -12.34 -31.05
N GLN A 27 27.59 -12.28 -29.71
CA GLN A 27 28.60 -12.87 -28.83
C GLN A 27 28.67 -14.40 -28.99
N PRO A 28 29.87 -15.02 -28.91
CA PRO A 28 30.02 -16.46 -28.95
C PRO A 28 29.28 -17.14 -27.78
N PHE A 29 28.48 -18.16 -28.09
CA PHE A 29 27.70 -18.88 -27.09
C PHE A 29 27.61 -20.37 -27.40
N ASP A 30 27.80 -21.20 -26.37
CA ASP A 30 27.64 -22.65 -26.45
C ASP A 30 26.53 -23.10 -25.48
N ALA A 31 25.37 -23.43 -26.04
CA ALA A 31 24.19 -23.84 -25.28
C ALA A 31 24.40 -25.09 -24.42
N ARG A 32 25.42 -25.91 -24.70
CA ARG A 32 25.69 -27.14 -23.95
C ARG A 32 26.55 -26.90 -22.71
N THR A 33 27.33 -25.82 -22.71
CA THR A 33 28.30 -25.57 -21.63
C THR A 33 27.91 -24.37 -20.77
N TYR A 34 27.28 -23.33 -21.31
CA TYR A 34 26.88 -22.17 -20.52
C TYR A 34 25.60 -22.45 -19.72
N CYS A 35 25.64 -22.16 -18.41
CA CYS A 35 24.54 -22.40 -17.50
C CYS A 35 24.46 -21.33 -16.39
N PHE A 36 23.35 -21.32 -15.66
CA PHE A 36 23.25 -20.72 -14.34
C PHE A 36 23.33 -21.81 -13.28
N VAL A 37 23.86 -21.46 -12.11
CA VAL A 37 23.92 -22.34 -10.95
C VAL A 37 23.54 -21.57 -9.69
N ALA A 38 22.85 -22.21 -8.75
CA ALA A 38 22.52 -21.62 -7.46
C ALA A 38 23.80 -21.24 -6.69
N ASP A 39 23.79 -20.07 -6.05
CA ASP A 39 24.88 -19.54 -5.25
C ASP A 39 24.34 -19.02 -3.91
N PRO A 40 24.94 -19.40 -2.77
CA PRO A 40 24.43 -19.04 -1.45
C PRO A 40 24.54 -17.54 -1.10
N GLU A 41 25.35 -16.75 -1.83
CA GLU A 41 25.53 -15.32 -1.58
C GLU A 41 24.77 -14.45 -2.58
N VAL A 42 24.76 -14.82 -3.87
CA VAL A 42 24.17 -14.01 -4.95
C VAL A 42 22.94 -14.64 -5.61
N GLU A 43 22.36 -15.65 -4.96
CA GLU A 43 21.23 -16.48 -5.39
C GLU A 43 21.54 -17.36 -6.61
N TYR A 44 21.99 -16.76 -7.71
CA TYR A 44 22.37 -17.44 -8.94
C TYR A 44 23.58 -16.79 -9.59
N THR A 45 24.51 -17.61 -10.10
CA THR A 45 25.69 -17.15 -10.86
C THR A 45 25.78 -17.80 -12.23
N LYS A 46 26.40 -17.10 -13.19
CA LYS A 46 26.72 -17.65 -14.51
C LYS A 46 27.92 -18.60 -14.38
N GLY A 47 27.93 -19.65 -15.19
CA GLY A 47 29.03 -20.59 -15.21
C GLY A 47 29.14 -21.41 -16.49
N LYS A 48 30.19 -22.22 -16.55
CA LYS A 48 30.49 -23.15 -17.63
C LYS A 48 30.63 -24.56 -17.09
N ILE A 49 29.83 -25.48 -17.61
CA ILE A 49 29.92 -26.91 -17.32
C ILE A 49 31.27 -27.43 -17.81
N LYS A 50 32.01 -28.09 -16.92
CA LYS A 50 33.31 -28.72 -17.21
C LYS A 50 33.22 -30.24 -17.29
N ALA A 51 32.44 -30.84 -16.41
CA ALA A 51 32.30 -32.28 -16.33
C ALA A 51 30.97 -32.66 -15.67
N ALA A 52 30.47 -33.85 -16.00
CA ALA A 52 29.40 -34.51 -15.28
C ALA A 52 29.94 -35.86 -14.77
N GLN A 53 30.05 -36.02 -13.46
CA GLN A 53 30.63 -37.20 -12.79
C GLN A 53 29.85 -37.49 -11.50
N ASP A 54 29.68 -38.77 -11.16
CA ASP A 54 29.06 -39.22 -9.91
C ASP A 54 27.67 -38.60 -9.60
N GLY A 55 26.86 -38.37 -10.64
CA GLY A 55 25.53 -37.76 -10.49
C GLY A 55 25.54 -36.27 -10.15
N LYS A 56 26.68 -35.60 -10.28
CA LYS A 56 26.85 -34.15 -10.09
C LYS A 56 27.40 -33.47 -11.34
N ILE A 57 27.12 -32.18 -11.48
CA ILE A 57 27.65 -31.33 -12.54
C ILE A 57 28.70 -30.41 -11.93
N THR A 58 29.90 -30.44 -12.51
CA THR A 58 31.00 -29.53 -12.15
C THR A 58 30.92 -28.30 -13.03
N VAL A 59 30.70 -27.13 -12.41
CA VAL A 59 30.55 -25.83 -13.06
C VAL A 59 31.71 -24.93 -12.62
N GLU A 60 32.41 -24.33 -13.59
CA GLU A 60 33.30 -23.20 -13.35
C GLU A 60 32.47 -21.92 -13.42
N THR A 61 32.33 -21.21 -12.30
CA THR A 61 31.57 -19.96 -12.20
C THR A 61 32.34 -18.79 -12.79
N GLU A 62 31.66 -17.69 -13.11
CA GLU A 62 32.25 -16.50 -13.74
C GLU A 62 33.39 -15.85 -12.90
N ASP A 63 33.39 -16.05 -11.59
CA ASP A 63 34.44 -15.61 -10.66
C ASP A 63 35.60 -16.60 -10.50
N GLY A 64 35.62 -17.68 -11.30
CA GLY A 64 36.69 -18.68 -11.33
C GLY A 64 36.59 -19.77 -10.26
N ARG A 65 35.55 -19.78 -9.41
CA ARG A 65 35.30 -20.90 -8.49
C ARG A 65 34.84 -22.13 -9.29
N THR A 66 35.10 -23.32 -8.75
CA THR A 66 34.57 -24.57 -9.30
C THR A 66 33.65 -25.19 -8.27
N VAL A 67 32.38 -25.39 -8.64
CA VAL A 67 31.34 -25.95 -7.78
C VAL A 67 30.80 -27.25 -8.36
N ALA A 68 30.53 -28.23 -7.49
CA ALA A 68 29.93 -29.50 -7.86
C ALA A 68 28.50 -29.57 -7.29
N VAL A 69 27.51 -29.38 -8.16
CA VAL A 69 26.10 -29.23 -7.80
C VAL A 69 25.26 -30.37 -8.35
N LYS A 70 24.03 -30.51 -7.88
CA LYS A 70 23.09 -31.48 -8.46
C LYS A 70 22.62 -30.98 -9.83
N PRO A 71 22.21 -31.87 -10.74
CA PRO A 71 21.64 -31.48 -12.02
C PRO A 71 20.46 -30.51 -11.90
N ASP A 72 19.60 -30.68 -10.88
CA ASP A 72 18.42 -29.83 -10.66
C ASP A 72 18.78 -28.38 -10.26
N ASP A 73 20.00 -28.15 -9.78
CA ASP A 73 20.51 -26.83 -9.40
C ASP A 73 21.26 -26.14 -10.57
N VAL A 74 21.22 -26.72 -11.77
CA VAL A 74 21.84 -26.21 -12.99
C VAL A 74 20.77 -25.85 -14.01
N TYR A 75 20.71 -24.56 -14.38
CA TYR A 75 19.70 -24.02 -15.28
C TYR A 75 20.34 -23.63 -16.62
N ALA A 76 19.62 -23.84 -17.72
CA ALA A 76 20.10 -23.48 -19.04
C ALA A 76 20.25 -21.95 -19.19
N MET A 77 21.22 -21.49 -19.98
CA MET A 77 21.34 -20.07 -20.30
C MET A 77 20.65 -19.77 -21.65
N ASN A 78 19.93 -18.65 -21.73
CA ASN A 78 19.39 -18.19 -23.01
C ASN A 78 20.52 -17.72 -23.94
N PRO A 79 20.42 -17.97 -25.26
CA PRO A 79 21.42 -17.49 -26.22
C PRO A 79 21.47 -15.94 -26.28
N PRO A 80 22.62 -15.34 -26.68
CA PRO A 80 22.83 -13.89 -26.69
C PRO A 80 21.84 -13.09 -27.53
N LYS A 81 21.12 -13.72 -28.47
CA LYS A 81 19.99 -13.09 -29.18
C LYS A 81 18.94 -12.50 -28.22
N PHE A 82 18.86 -13.03 -26.99
CA PHE A 82 18.00 -12.59 -25.91
C PHE A 82 18.70 -11.65 -24.90
N ASP A 83 19.80 -10.99 -25.28
CA ASP A 83 20.40 -9.95 -24.44
C ASP A 83 19.38 -8.84 -24.15
N ARG A 84 19.16 -8.58 -22.86
CA ARG A 84 18.34 -7.48 -22.36
C ARG A 84 16.98 -7.37 -23.07
N VAL A 85 16.29 -8.49 -23.29
CA VAL A 85 14.99 -8.51 -23.97
C VAL A 85 14.01 -7.54 -23.33
N GLU A 86 13.20 -6.93 -24.19
CA GLU A 86 12.15 -6.02 -23.77
C GLU A 86 11.00 -6.74 -23.09
N ASP A 87 10.75 -8.00 -23.44
CA ASP A 87 9.76 -8.87 -22.82
C ASP A 87 10.37 -10.23 -22.47
N VAL A 88 10.42 -10.55 -21.18
CA VAL A 88 11.00 -11.83 -20.71
C VAL A 88 10.14 -13.04 -21.09
N ALA A 89 8.87 -12.85 -21.45
CA ALA A 89 8.04 -13.94 -21.96
C ALA A 89 8.54 -14.47 -23.33
N MET A 90 9.41 -13.73 -24.02
CA MET A 90 10.02 -14.17 -25.28
C MET A 90 11.24 -15.09 -25.07
N LEU A 91 11.71 -15.28 -23.84
CA LEU A 91 12.85 -16.15 -23.54
C LEU A 91 12.51 -17.60 -23.87
N THR A 92 13.49 -18.34 -24.41
CA THR A 92 13.31 -19.78 -24.69
C THR A 92 13.39 -20.60 -23.40
N HIS A 93 14.35 -20.28 -22.53
CA HIS A 93 14.46 -20.86 -21.21
C HIS A 93 13.83 -19.90 -20.20
N LEU A 94 12.63 -20.24 -19.74
CA LEU A 94 11.87 -19.44 -18.79
C LEU A 94 11.95 -20.07 -17.39
N HIS A 95 12.85 -19.53 -16.58
CA HIS A 95 13.06 -19.92 -15.18
C HIS A 95 13.62 -18.72 -14.40
N GLU A 96 13.64 -18.83 -13.07
CA GLU A 96 14.04 -17.75 -12.16
C GLU A 96 15.37 -17.07 -12.53
N PRO A 97 16.50 -17.80 -12.75
CA PRO A 97 17.75 -17.13 -13.07
C PRO A 97 17.71 -16.36 -14.39
N ALA A 98 16.99 -16.83 -15.42
CA ALA A 98 16.91 -16.12 -16.69
C ALA A 98 16.16 -14.78 -16.55
N VAL A 99 15.06 -14.77 -15.80
CA VAL A 99 14.31 -13.55 -15.50
C VAL A 99 15.15 -12.59 -14.66
N LEU A 100 15.77 -13.08 -13.59
CA LEU A 100 16.64 -12.29 -12.70
C LEU A 100 17.78 -11.61 -13.48
N TYR A 101 18.49 -12.37 -14.32
CA TYR A 101 19.63 -11.83 -15.06
C TYR A 101 19.20 -10.82 -16.14
N ASN A 102 18.09 -11.05 -16.84
CA ASN A 102 17.58 -10.07 -17.80
C ASN A 102 17.24 -8.74 -17.11
N LEU A 103 16.55 -8.80 -15.97
CA LEU A 103 16.24 -7.60 -15.16
C LEU A 103 17.53 -6.93 -14.64
N LYS A 104 18.47 -7.72 -14.12
CA LYS A 104 19.76 -7.22 -13.60
C LYS A 104 20.59 -6.52 -14.67
N GLU A 105 20.68 -7.07 -15.87
CA GLU A 105 21.46 -6.52 -16.98
C GLU A 105 20.83 -5.25 -17.57
N ARG A 106 19.50 -5.23 -17.68
CA ARG A 106 18.74 -4.02 -18.07
C ARG A 106 18.88 -2.92 -17.02
N TYR A 107 18.74 -3.27 -15.74
CA TYR A 107 18.91 -2.33 -14.64
C TYR A 107 20.35 -1.78 -14.55
N SER A 108 21.36 -2.62 -14.74
CA SER A 108 22.77 -2.20 -14.81
C SER A 108 23.04 -1.23 -15.97
N SER A 109 22.18 -1.25 -16.99
CA SER A 109 22.17 -0.32 -18.11
C SER A 109 21.21 0.86 -17.94
N TRP A 110 20.64 1.04 -16.74
CA TRP A 110 19.64 2.05 -16.39
C TRP A 110 18.33 2.00 -17.18
N MET A 111 18.01 0.83 -17.74
CA MET A 111 16.70 0.53 -18.30
C MET A 111 15.82 -0.09 -17.22
N ILE A 112 14.97 0.72 -16.60
CA ILE A 112 14.21 0.32 -15.40
C ILE A 112 12.91 -0.43 -15.70
N TYR A 113 12.40 -0.34 -16.93
CA TYR A 113 11.17 -1.00 -17.35
C TYR A 113 11.49 -2.21 -18.20
N THR A 114 10.82 -3.32 -17.91
CA THR A 114 10.90 -4.56 -18.67
C THR A 114 9.53 -5.21 -18.67
N TYR A 115 9.05 -5.69 -19.81
CA TYR A 115 7.83 -6.46 -19.85
C TYR A 115 8.05 -7.90 -19.41
N SER A 116 6.99 -8.50 -18.86
CA SER A 116 6.91 -9.94 -18.57
C SER A 116 5.51 -10.40 -18.92
N GLY A 117 5.25 -10.74 -20.18
CA GLY A 117 3.90 -11.06 -20.64
C GLY A 117 2.99 -9.85 -20.47
N LEU A 118 1.93 -9.91 -19.68
CA LEU A 118 1.06 -8.74 -19.45
C LEU A 118 1.68 -7.69 -18.50
N PHE A 119 2.71 -8.05 -17.74
CA PHE A 119 3.29 -7.17 -16.73
C PHE A 119 4.26 -6.14 -17.33
N CYS A 120 4.31 -4.97 -16.70
CA CYS A 120 5.40 -4.01 -16.84
C CYS A 120 6.19 -3.96 -15.52
N VAL A 121 7.27 -4.75 -15.46
CA VAL A 121 8.17 -4.79 -14.30
C VAL A 121 8.98 -3.50 -14.26
N THR A 122 8.98 -2.85 -13.09
CA THR A 122 9.74 -1.62 -12.84
C THR A 122 10.71 -1.84 -11.68
N VAL A 123 11.99 -1.54 -11.89
CA VAL A 123 13.01 -1.59 -10.84
C VAL A 123 13.36 -0.16 -10.41
N ASN A 124 13.22 0.16 -9.12
CA ASN A 124 13.46 1.50 -8.60
C ASN A 124 14.91 1.94 -8.83
N PRO A 125 15.18 3.02 -9.60
CA PRO A 125 16.54 3.44 -9.92
C PRO A 125 17.30 4.13 -8.78
N TYR A 126 16.60 4.56 -7.71
CA TYR A 126 17.16 5.43 -6.66
C TYR A 126 17.85 6.70 -7.19
N LYS A 127 17.52 7.12 -8.41
CA LYS A 127 18.03 8.33 -9.04
C LYS A 127 17.01 8.90 -10.01
N TRP A 128 17.17 10.18 -10.31
CA TRP A 128 16.37 10.84 -11.33
C TRP A 128 16.80 10.42 -12.73
N LEU A 129 15.83 10.08 -13.58
CA LEU A 129 16.01 9.69 -14.97
C LEU A 129 15.11 10.54 -15.87
N PRO A 130 15.56 10.94 -17.07
CA PRO A 130 14.77 11.74 -18.01
C PRO A 130 13.61 10.97 -18.68
N VAL A 131 13.32 9.75 -18.25
CA VAL A 131 12.25 8.88 -18.80
C VAL A 131 10.83 9.42 -18.58
N TYR A 132 10.67 10.47 -17.78
CA TYR A 132 9.39 11.15 -17.56
C TYR A 132 9.31 12.53 -18.22
N ASN A 133 10.28 12.87 -19.09
CA ASN A 133 10.28 14.15 -19.79
C ASN A 133 9.04 14.31 -20.69
N PRO A 134 8.59 15.56 -20.95
CA PRO A 134 7.44 15.82 -21.82
C PRO A 134 7.58 15.22 -23.23
N GLU A 135 8.79 15.19 -23.81
CA GLU A 135 9.02 14.53 -25.11
C GLU A 135 8.69 13.04 -25.09
N VAL A 136 8.99 12.34 -23.99
CA VAL A 136 8.72 10.91 -23.82
C VAL A 136 7.21 10.66 -23.76
N VAL A 137 6.46 11.53 -23.07
CA VAL A 137 4.98 11.46 -23.04
C VAL A 137 4.42 11.51 -24.46
N LEU A 138 4.89 12.44 -25.29
CA LEU A 138 4.44 12.57 -26.67
C LEU A 138 4.88 11.39 -27.54
N ALA A 139 6.08 10.84 -27.31
CA ALA A 139 6.60 9.71 -28.06
C ALA A 139 5.79 8.41 -27.86
N TYR A 140 5.20 8.20 -26.67
CA TYR A 140 4.33 7.05 -26.39
C TYR A 140 2.86 7.24 -26.82
N ARG A 141 2.44 8.47 -27.13
CA ARG A 141 1.05 8.77 -27.46
C ARG A 141 0.61 8.05 -28.75
N GLY A 142 -0.45 7.25 -28.66
CA GLY A 142 -1.02 6.51 -29.79
C GLY A 142 -0.12 5.38 -30.31
N LYS A 143 0.87 4.94 -29.52
CA LYS A 143 1.77 3.85 -29.90
C LYS A 143 1.31 2.52 -29.34
N LYS A 144 1.26 1.51 -30.20
CA LYS A 144 1.07 0.13 -29.75
C LYS A 144 2.26 -0.32 -28.92
N ARG A 145 2.03 -1.25 -28.00
CA ARG A 145 3.06 -1.79 -27.12
C ARG A 145 4.33 -2.27 -27.84
N GLN A 146 4.21 -2.86 -29.04
CA GLN A 146 5.35 -3.36 -29.82
C GLN A 146 6.12 -2.26 -30.57
N GLU A 147 5.53 -1.07 -30.72
CA GLU A 147 6.11 0.03 -31.50
C GLU A 147 7.08 0.89 -30.68
N ALA A 148 7.08 0.75 -29.35
CA ALA A 148 7.90 1.53 -28.44
C ALA A 148 8.55 0.62 -27.37
N PRO A 149 9.69 1.03 -26.78
CA PRO A 149 10.33 0.28 -25.71
C PRO A 149 9.42 0.09 -24.47
N PRO A 150 9.77 -0.82 -23.54
CA PRO A 150 9.03 -0.98 -22.30
C PRO A 150 8.92 0.31 -21.50
N HIS A 151 7.70 0.71 -21.15
CA HIS A 151 7.47 1.88 -20.32
C HIS A 151 6.06 1.90 -19.72
N ILE A 152 5.92 2.53 -18.55
CA ILE A 152 4.62 2.71 -17.90
C ILE A 152 3.63 3.52 -18.76
N PHE A 153 4.14 4.49 -19.55
CA PHE A 153 3.31 5.27 -20.48
C PHE A 153 2.75 4.43 -21.62
N SER A 154 3.42 3.36 -22.04
CA SER A 154 2.83 2.43 -23.01
C SER A 154 1.60 1.75 -22.41
N ILE A 155 1.69 1.27 -21.16
CA ILE A 155 0.53 0.69 -20.45
C ILE A 155 -0.58 1.73 -20.29
N SER A 156 -0.24 2.96 -19.88
CA SER A 156 -1.22 4.04 -19.75
C SER A 156 -1.92 4.39 -21.07
N ASP A 157 -1.16 4.56 -22.15
CA ASP A 157 -1.72 4.90 -23.46
C ASP A 157 -2.59 3.78 -24.01
N ASN A 158 -2.13 2.54 -23.94
CA ASN A 158 -2.90 1.39 -24.42
C ASN A 158 -4.22 1.25 -23.65
N ALA A 159 -4.22 1.40 -22.33
CA ALA A 159 -5.46 1.45 -21.55
C ALA A 159 -6.39 2.59 -22.02
N TYR A 160 -5.87 3.78 -22.30
CA TYR A 160 -6.69 4.88 -22.82
C TYR A 160 -7.24 4.58 -24.23
N GLN A 161 -6.44 4.00 -25.12
CA GLN A 161 -6.89 3.58 -26.45
C GLN A 161 -7.97 2.49 -26.36
N PHE A 162 -7.78 1.47 -25.52
CA PHE A 162 -8.76 0.40 -25.31
C PHE A 162 -10.06 0.94 -24.71
N MET A 163 -9.99 1.83 -23.72
CA MET A 163 -11.17 2.50 -23.18
C MET A 163 -12.00 3.19 -24.26
N LEU A 164 -11.36 3.91 -25.19
CA LEU A 164 -12.04 4.61 -26.27
C LEU A 164 -12.55 3.67 -27.38
N THR A 165 -11.81 2.60 -27.66
CA THR A 165 -12.12 1.65 -28.74
C THR A 165 -13.22 0.67 -28.32
N ASP A 166 -13.02 0.04 -27.17
CA ASP A 166 -13.87 -1.06 -26.68
C ASP A 166 -15.05 -0.54 -25.85
N ARG A 167 -14.98 0.73 -25.42
CA ARG A 167 -16.00 1.39 -24.57
C ARG A 167 -16.19 0.69 -23.23
N GLU A 168 -15.07 0.26 -22.64
CA GLU A 168 -15.03 -0.37 -21.33
C GLU A 168 -14.14 0.42 -20.38
N ASN A 169 -14.50 0.40 -19.10
CA ASN A 169 -13.65 0.97 -18.05
C ASN A 169 -12.37 0.15 -17.93
N GLN A 170 -11.26 0.81 -17.63
CA GLN A 170 -9.96 0.18 -17.53
C GLN A 170 -9.41 0.28 -16.12
N SER A 171 -8.45 -0.58 -15.80
CA SER A 171 -7.71 -0.47 -14.54
C SER A 171 -6.22 -0.73 -14.72
N ILE A 172 -5.40 -0.01 -13.96
CA ILE A 172 -3.97 -0.20 -13.85
C ILE A 172 -3.68 -0.53 -12.39
N LEU A 173 -3.23 -1.76 -12.15
CA LEU A 173 -2.85 -2.23 -10.83
C LEU A 173 -1.34 -2.03 -10.65
N ILE A 174 -0.95 -1.20 -9.68
CA ILE A 174 0.45 -0.93 -9.36
C ILE A 174 0.76 -1.61 -8.03
N THR A 175 1.43 -2.76 -8.11
CA THR A 175 1.80 -3.57 -6.94
C THR A 175 3.31 -3.57 -6.74
N GLY A 176 3.74 -4.03 -5.57
CA GLY A 176 5.15 -4.12 -5.19
C GLY A 176 5.34 -3.93 -3.70
N GLU A 177 6.46 -4.42 -3.19
CA GLU A 177 6.83 -4.21 -1.79
C GLU A 177 7.00 -2.72 -1.44
N SER A 178 7.10 -2.44 -0.15
CA SER A 178 7.41 -1.09 0.29
C SER A 178 8.79 -0.66 -0.23
N GLY A 179 8.91 0.57 -0.75
CA GLY A 179 10.12 1.08 -1.39
C GLY A 179 10.24 0.81 -2.90
N ALA A 180 9.34 0.02 -3.49
CA ALA A 180 9.38 -0.31 -4.93
C ALA A 180 9.08 0.87 -5.89
N GLY A 181 8.62 2.02 -5.37
CA GLY A 181 8.30 3.20 -6.19
C GLY A 181 6.86 3.27 -6.72
N LYS A 182 5.92 2.52 -6.12
CA LYS A 182 4.49 2.48 -6.50
C LYS A 182 3.88 3.88 -6.61
N THR A 183 3.96 4.68 -5.55
CA THR A 183 3.37 6.03 -5.48
C THR A 183 3.94 6.96 -6.55
N VAL A 184 5.23 6.83 -6.88
CA VAL A 184 5.85 7.62 -7.96
C VAL A 184 5.26 7.22 -9.30
N ASN A 185 5.15 5.92 -9.59
CA ASN A 185 4.52 5.41 -10.80
C ASN A 185 3.05 5.83 -10.91
N THR A 186 2.27 5.75 -9.82
CA THR A 186 0.89 6.26 -9.73
C THR A 186 0.82 7.73 -10.13
N LYS A 187 1.70 8.58 -9.57
CA LYS A 187 1.78 10.01 -9.92
C LYS A 187 2.08 10.21 -11.41
N ARG A 188 2.96 9.39 -12.01
CA ARG A 188 3.32 9.49 -13.43
C ARG A 188 2.20 9.05 -14.37
N VAL A 189 1.45 8.00 -14.01
CA VAL A 189 0.25 7.56 -14.77
C VAL A 189 -0.81 8.67 -14.78
N ILE A 190 -1.09 9.27 -13.62
CA ILE A 190 -2.04 10.39 -13.51
C ILE A 190 -1.57 11.58 -14.36
N GLN A 191 -0.29 11.93 -14.27
CA GLN A 191 0.30 13.00 -15.09
C GLN A 191 0.18 12.73 -16.59
N TYR A 192 0.37 11.47 -17.01
CA TYR A 192 0.22 11.06 -18.40
C TYR A 192 -1.20 11.36 -18.91
N TYR A 193 -2.23 10.86 -18.22
CA TYR A 193 -3.63 11.10 -18.59
C TYR A 193 -4.01 12.57 -18.56
N ALA A 194 -3.56 13.29 -17.53
CA ALA A 194 -3.80 14.72 -17.44
C ALA A 194 -3.17 15.48 -18.61
N THR A 195 -2.01 15.08 -19.11
CA THR A 195 -1.38 15.74 -20.27
C THR A 195 -2.07 15.38 -21.58
N ILE A 196 -2.35 14.10 -21.84
CA ILE A 196 -2.92 13.68 -23.14
C ILE A 196 -4.39 14.07 -23.31
N ALA A 197 -5.16 14.13 -22.21
CA ALA A 197 -6.59 14.40 -22.22
C ALA A 197 -6.96 15.88 -21.94
N ALA A 198 -6.01 16.73 -21.52
CA ALA A 198 -6.22 18.18 -21.35
C ALA A 198 -6.11 18.99 -22.65
N SER A 199 -5.85 18.34 -23.79
CA SER A 199 -5.73 19.01 -25.08
C SER A 199 -7.11 19.49 -25.57
N GLY A 200 -7.51 20.73 -25.24
CA GLY A 200 -8.50 21.43 -26.06
C GLY A 200 -9.49 22.39 -25.40
N GLU A 201 -9.20 23.03 -24.26
CA GLU A 201 -9.81 24.33 -23.88
C GLU A 201 -9.01 24.94 -22.72
N PRO A 202 -8.63 26.24 -22.76
CA PRO A 202 -8.11 26.90 -21.57
C PRO A 202 -9.20 26.86 -20.50
N ALA A 203 -8.86 26.35 -19.32
CA ALA A 203 -9.80 26.28 -18.19
C ALA A 203 -10.46 27.65 -18.01
N LEU A 204 -11.75 27.74 -18.34
CA LEU A 204 -12.59 28.88 -18.00
C LEU A 204 -12.50 29.01 -16.49
N LYS A 205 -11.91 30.12 -16.03
CA LYS A 205 -11.88 30.51 -14.63
C LYS A 205 -13.29 30.87 -14.18
N GLU A 206 -14.16 29.87 -13.99
CA GLU A 206 -15.42 30.08 -13.31
C GLU A 206 -15.34 29.60 -11.85
N SER A 207 -15.61 30.55 -10.96
CA SER A 207 -15.86 30.42 -9.52
C SER A 207 -14.71 29.94 -8.63
N GLY A 208 -13.89 30.87 -8.12
CA GLY A 208 -13.11 30.69 -6.87
C GLY A 208 -12.07 29.55 -6.80
N MET A 209 -11.98 28.70 -7.83
CA MET A 209 -11.13 27.51 -7.89
C MET A 209 -9.67 27.91 -8.14
N LYS A 210 -8.76 27.48 -7.25
CA LYS A 210 -7.31 27.55 -7.48
C LYS A 210 -6.85 26.26 -8.17
N GLY A 211 -6.21 26.40 -9.34
CA GLY A 211 -5.60 25.28 -10.07
C GLY A 211 -6.52 24.58 -11.08
N THR A 212 -5.92 23.82 -12.00
CA THR A 212 -6.64 22.94 -12.95
C THR A 212 -7.04 21.62 -12.28
N LEU A 213 -7.98 20.85 -12.85
CA LEU A 213 -8.33 19.51 -12.35
C LEU A 213 -7.09 18.59 -12.22
N LYS A 214 -6.12 18.74 -13.14
CA LYS A 214 -4.79 18.11 -13.05
C LYS A 214 -4.07 18.49 -11.76
N ASP A 215 -4.00 19.78 -11.44
CA ASP A 215 -3.29 20.28 -10.27
C ASP A 215 -3.97 19.79 -8.99
N GLN A 216 -5.31 19.71 -8.98
CA GLN A 216 -6.08 19.20 -7.84
C GLN A 216 -5.82 17.72 -7.56
N ILE A 217 -5.85 16.85 -8.57
CA ILE A 217 -5.56 15.42 -8.40
C ILE A 217 -4.13 15.21 -7.87
N LEU A 218 -3.16 16.00 -8.37
CA LEU A 218 -1.78 15.91 -7.91
C LEU A 218 -1.60 16.47 -6.49
N SER A 219 -2.29 17.57 -6.18
CA SER A 219 -2.25 18.24 -4.87
C SER A 219 -2.97 17.46 -3.77
N ALA A 220 -3.80 16.48 -4.11
CA ALA A 220 -4.37 15.56 -3.12
C ALA A 220 -3.29 14.70 -2.43
N ASN A 221 -2.17 14.41 -3.11
CA ASN A 221 -1.18 13.46 -2.58
C ASN A 221 -0.46 13.95 -1.31
N PRO A 222 0.09 15.18 -1.22
CA PRO A 222 0.71 15.64 0.02
C PRO A 222 -0.19 15.48 1.25
N LEU A 223 -1.47 15.84 1.12
CA LEU A 223 -2.44 15.69 2.21
C LEU A 223 -2.69 14.20 2.56
N LEU A 224 -2.92 13.35 1.55
CA LEU A 224 -3.15 11.92 1.77
C LEU A 224 -1.90 11.21 2.28
N GLU A 225 -0.70 11.62 1.87
CA GLU A 225 0.57 11.07 2.36
C GLU A 225 0.84 11.51 3.80
N ALA A 226 0.56 12.78 4.16
CA ALA A 226 0.70 13.25 5.53
C ALA A 226 -0.13 12.43 6.53
N PHE A 227 -1.36 12.07 6.17
CA PHE A 227 -2.28 11.34 7.04
C PHE A 227 -2.35 9.82 6.81
N GLY A 228 -1.86 9.33 5.68
CA GLY A 228 -2.00 7.94 5.27
C GLY A 228 -0.67 7.21 5.06
N ASN A 229 0.46 7.93 5.06
CA ASN A 229 1.78 7.33 4.95
C ASN A 229 2.58 7.46 6.25
N ALA A 230 3.48 6.50 6.44
CA ALA A 230 4.38 6.47 7.58
C ALA A 230 5.70 5.77 7.23
N LYS A 231 6.70 5.99 8.10
CA LYS A 231 7.96 5.25 8.07
C LYS A 231 7.76 3.84 8.61
N THR A 232 8.12 2.86 7.80
CA THR A 232 8.17 1.43 8.12
C THR A 232 9.61 0.94 8.13
N VAL A 233 9.83 -0.33 8.48
CA VAL A 233 11.17 -0.94 8.47
C VAL A 233 11.84 -0.88 7.09
N ARG A 234 11.06 -1.02 6.00
CA ARG A 234 11.59 -1.13 4.62
C ARG A 234 11.47 0.15 3.80
N ASN A 235 10.70 1.13 4.25
CA ASN A 235 10.39 2.33 3.46
C ASN A 235 10.03 3.50 4.37
N ASP A 236 10.63 4.65 4.10
CA ASP A 236 10.46 5.87 4.86
C ASP A 236 9.11 6.57 4.62
N ASN A 237 8.46 6.35 3.47
CA ASN A 237 7.17 6.94 3.10
C ASN A 237 6.21 5.85 2.55
N SER A 238 5.83 4.89 3.40
CA SER A 238 4.99 3.75 3.02
C SER A 238 3.51 4.08 3.14
N SER A 239 2.71 3.86 2.09
CA SER A 239 1.24 3.98 2.18
C SER A 239 0.63 2.89 3.06
N ARG A 240 -0.11 3.32 4.08
CA ARG A 240 -0.81 2.45 5.06
C ARG A 240 -2.32 2.53 4.90
N PHE A 241 -2.73 2.67 3.65
CA PHE A 241 -4.07 2.54 3.12
C PHE A 241 -3.95 2.15 1.64
N GLY A 242 -4.95 1.44 1.11
CA GLY A 242 -5.13 1.25 -0.33
C GLY A 242 -5.83 2.46 -0.93
N LYS A 243 -5.43 2.86 -2.14
CA LYS A 243 -5.97 4.00 -2.87
C LYS A 243 -6.35 3.58 -4.28
N PHE A 244 -7.62 3.75 -4.64
CA PHE A 244 -8.10 3.56 -5.99
C PHE A 244 -8.55 4.90 -6.56
N ILE A 245 -7.79 5.42 -7.53
CA ILE A 245 -8.08 6.70 -8.17
C ILE A 245 -8.80 6.43 -9.48
N ARG A 246 -10.06 6.85 -9.59
CA ARG A 246 -10.80 6.82 -10.86
C ARG A 246 -10.60 8.15 -11.57
N ILE A 247 -10.06 8.08 -12.78
CA ILE A 247 -9.94 9.22 -13.69
C ILE A 247 -11.06 9.09 -14.72
N HIS A 248 -12.05 9.96 -14.65
CA HIS A 248 -13.22 9.91 -15.53
C HIS A 248 -12.99 10.67 -16.82
N PHE A 249 -13.46 10.08 -17.91
CA PHE A 249 -13.40 10.63 -19.25
C PHE A 249 -14.81 10.82 -19.82
N GLY A 250 -15.00 11.92 -20.53
CA GLY A 250 -16.23 12.21 -21.26
C GLY A 250 -16.28 11.48 -22.61
N THR A 251 -17.36 11.72 -23.36
CA THR A 251 -17.61 11.07 -24.66
C THR A 251 -16.55 11.34 -25.74
N SER A 252 -15.82 12.45 -25.62
CA SER A 252 -14.74 12.84 -26.51
C SER A 252 -13.36 12.32 -26.08
N GLY A 253 -13.28 11.56 -24.99
CA GLY A 253 -12.02 11.11 -24.39
C GLY A 253 -11.30 12.20 -23.57
N LYS A 254 -11.89 13.38 -23.40
CA LYS A 254 -11.34 14.43 -22.53
C LYS A 254 -11.58 14.11 -21.05
N LEU A 255 -10.71 14.63 -20.20
CA LEU A 255 -10.84 14.54 -18.74
C LEU A 255 -12.16 15.19 -18.30
N ALA A 256 -12.99 14.44 -17.57
CA ALA A 256 -14.27 14.92 -17.05
C ALA A 256 -14.18 15.23 -15.55
N SER A 257 -13.77 14.26 -14.73
CA SER A 257 -13.64 14.42 -13.28
C SER A 257 -12.69 13.36 -12.70
N GLY A 258 -12.46 13.39 -11.39
CA GLY A 258 -11.74 12.34 -10.69
C GLY A 258 -12.41 11.99 -9.37
N ASP A 259 -12.17 10.80 -8.86
CA ASP A 259 -12.47 10.47 -7.48
C ASP A 259 -11.46 9.46 -6.91
N ILE A 260 -11.40 9.42 -5.59
CA ILE A 260 -10.47 8.61 -4.82
C ILE A 260 -11.29 7.77 -3.86
N GLU A 261 -11.11 6.46 -3.94
CA GLU A 261 -11.64 5.50 -2.98
C GLU A 261 -10.49 4.96 -2.14
N THR A 262 -10.68 4.92 -0.83
CA THR A 262 -9.65 4.47 0.12
C THR A 262 -10.08 3.24 0.87
N TYR A 263 -9.15 2.33 1.11
CA TYR A 263 -9.39 1.06 1.80
C TYR A 263 -8.34 0.82 2.87
N LEU A 264 -8.70 0.07 3.92
CA LEU A 264 -7.76 -0.52 4.88
C LEU A 264 -6.73 0.47 5.46
N LEU A 265 -7.18 1.62 5.96
CA LEU A 265 -6.31 2.50 6.75
C LEU A 265 -5.83 1.75 8.01
N GLU A 266 -4.52 1.67 8.22
CA GLU A 266 -3.91 0.99 9.37
C GLU A 266 -4.10 1.77 10.68
N LYS A 267 -5.32 1.73 11.23
CA LYS A 267 -5.69 2.53 12.41
C LYS A 267 -4.79 2.32 13.62
N SER A 268 -4.25 1.11 13.81
CA SER A 268 -3.40 0.78 14.96
C SER A 268 -2.17 1.69 15.05
N ARG A 269 -1.68 2.19 13.91
CA ARG A 269 -0.53 3.09 13.82
C ARG A 269 -0.71 4.43 14.53
N VAL A 270 -1.96 4.87 14.72
CA VAL A 270 -2.32 6.10 15.44
C VAL A 270 -1.92 6.01 16.92
N THR A 271 -1.95 4.81 17.51
CA THR A 271 -1.71 4.60 18.95
C THR A 271 -0.50 3.71 19.24
N PHE A 272 0.09 3.09 18.22
CA PHE A 272 1.14 2.09 18.37
C PHE A 272 2.18 2.16 17.24
N GLN A 273 3.45 1.93 17.57
CA GLN A 273 4.53 1.79 16.59
C GLN A 273 5.50 0.68 17.02
N LEU A 274 6.07 -0.01 16.03
CA LEU A 274 7.27 -0.83 16.25
C LEU A 274 8.51 0.05 16.44
N LYS A 275 9.55 -0.48 17.10
CA LYS A 275 10.77 0.27 17.47
C LYS A 275 11.48 0.98 16.31
N ALA A 276 11.42 0.42 15.10
CA ALA A 276 12.07 0.95 13.90
C ALA A 276 11.12 1.79 13.02
N GLU A 277 9.85 1.88 13.40
CA GLU A 277 8.78 2.54 12.65
C GLU A 277 8.34 3.84 13.29
N ARG A 278 7.52 4.60 12.59
CA ARG A 278 6.93 5.87 13.02
C ARG A 278 5.40 5.81 12.87
N SER A 279 4.69 6.70 13.58
CA SER A 279 3.29 7.01 13.26
C SER A 279 3.20 7.82 11.95
N TYR A 280 1.99 8.25 11.57
CA TYR A 280 1.74 9.04 10.37
C TYR A 280 2.51 10.37 10.36
N HIS A 281 2.92 10.81 9.17
CA HIS A 281 3.82 11.97 9.01
C HIS A 281 3.27 13.26 9.61
N ILE A 282 1.95 13.48 9.52
CA ILE A 282 1.29 14.70 9.99
C ILE A 282 1.64 15.08 11.43
N PHE A 283 1.76 14.10 12.34
CA PHE A 283 2.06 14.39 13.74
C PHE A 283 3.39 15.11 13.90
N TYR A 284 4.40 14.69 13.15
CA TYR A 284 5.74 15.24 13.28
C TYR A 284 5.98 16.43 12.34
N GLN A 285 5.24 16.50 11.22
CA GLN A 285 5.11 17.73 10.44
C GLN A 285 4.63 18.87 11.32
N ILE A 286 3.57 18.67 12.11
CA ILE A 286 3.08 19.66 13.09
C ILE A 286 4.16 19.98 14.13
N LEU A 287 4.81 18.97 14.72
CA LEU A 287 5.84 19.14 15.75
C LEU A 287 7.16 19.72 15.22
N SER A 288 7.35 19.81 13.90
CA SER A 288 8.53 20.39 13.26
C SER A 288 8.74 21.88 13.60
N ASN A 289 7.70 22.53 14.14
CA ASN A 289 7.68 23.94 14.51
C ASN A 289 7.91 24.89 13.32
N LYS A 290 7.68 24.43 12.09
CA LYS A 290 7.72 25.31 10.90
C LYS A 290 6.61 26.36 10.90
N LYS A 291 5.49 26.04 11.53
CA LYS A 291 4.35 26.94 11.80
C LYS A 291 4.07 26.99 13.30
N PRO A 292 4.79 27.83 14.07
CA PRO A 292 4.66 27.89 15.53
C PRO A 292 3.23 28.17 16.02
N GLU A 293 2.43 28.88 15.21
CA GLU A 293 1.03 29.13 15.48
C GLU A 293 0.19 27.86 15.62
N LEU A 294 0.62 26.74 15.00
CA LEU A 294 -0.03 25.46 15.18
C LEU A 294 0.23 24.88 16.56
N LEU A 295 1.47 24.98 17.10
CA LEU A 295 1.76 24.46 18.44
C LEU A 295 0.95 25.19 19.51
N GLU A 296 0.87 26.52 19.40
CA GLU A 296 0.06 27.35 20.30
C GLU A 296 -1.43 27.04 20.18
N MET A 297 -1.95 26.93 18.96
CA MET A 297 -3.36 26.61 18.71
C MET A 297 -3.75 25.23 19.25
N LEU A 298 -2.85 24.27 19.13
CA LEU A 298 -3.06 22.88 19.49
C LEU A 298 -2.68 22.58 20.94
N LEU A 299 -2.14 23.55 21.69
CA LEU A 299 -1.75 23.39 23.09
C LEU A 299 -0.68 22.29 23.30
N ILE A 300 0.21 22.14 22.33
CA ILE A 300 1.27 21.11 22.29
C ILE A 300 2.67 21.74 22.32
N THR A 301 3.67 20.94 22.72
CA THR A 301 5.09 21.29 22.65
C THR A 301 5.67 20.77 21.33
N ALA A 302 6.90 21.17 21.00
CA ALA A 302 7.63 20.60 19.86
C ALA A 302 8.31 19.25 20.16
N ASN A 303 8.25 18.76 21.41
CA ASN A 303 8.94 17.54 21.82
C ASN A 303 8.04 16.30 21.60
N PRO A 304 8.34 15.40 20.65
CA PRO A 304 7.47 14.26 20.37
C PRO A 304 7.40 13.24 21.51
N HIS A 305 8.40 13.22 22.40
CA HIS A 305 8.40 12.36 23.60
C HIS A 305 7.37 12.76 24.65
N ASP A 306 6.77 13.95 24.54
CA ASP A 306 5.66 14.37 25.39
C ASP A 306 4.35 13.64 25.01
N TYR A 307 4.35 12.84 23.93
CA TYR A 307 3.18 12.17 23.37
C TYR A 307 3.44 10.67 23.12
N PRO A 308 3.03 9.77 24.05
CA PRO A 308 3.26 8.32 23.96
C PRO A 308 2.66 7.66 22.71
N PHE A 309 1.57 8.20 22.17
CA PHE A 309 0.95 7.67 20.96
C PHE A 309 1.82 7.74 19.72
N ILE A 310 2.87 8.58 19.69
CA ILE A 310 3.71 8.79 18.50
C ILE A 310 5.21 8.64 18.78
N SER A 311 5.59 8.21 19.98
CA SER A 311 7.00 8.17 20.43
C SER A 311 7.46 6.79 20.91
N GLN A 312 6.76 5.72 20.54
CA GLN A 312 7.17 4.34 20.86
C GLN A 312 8.28 3.82 19.96
N GLY A 313 8.39 4.38 18.75
CA GLY A 313 9.37 4.01 17.74
C GLY A 313 10.34 5.14 17.40
N GLN A 314 10.59 5.31 16.11
CA GLN A 314 11.43 6.36 15.55
C GLN A 314 10.67 7.68 15.48
N ILE A 315 11.39 8.77 15.69
CA ILE A 315 10.82 10.13 15.63
C ILE A 315 11.26 10.83 14.36
N SER A 316 12.56 10.82 14.03
CA SER A 316 13.11 11.45 12.83
C SER A 316 13.45 10.42 11.74
N VAL A 317 13.47 10.89 10.50
CA VAL A 317 13.80 10.08 9.32
C VAL A 317 14.75 10.89 8.45
N ALA A 318 15.93 10.34 8.15
CA ALA A 318 17.00 11.10 7.48
C ALA A 318 16.64 11.58 6.06
N SER A 319 15.72 10.88 5.39
CA SER A 319 15.29 11.17 4.03
C SER A 319 14.10 12.14 3.94
N ILE A 320 13.52 12.57 5.08
CA ILE A 320 12.30 13.39 5.13
C ILE A 320 12.57 14.68 5.90
N ASP A 321 12.24 15.81 5.30
CA ASP A 321 12.19 17.11 5.99
C ASP A 321 10.73 17.44 6.39
N ASP A 322 10.37 17.14 7.64
CA ASP A 322 9.02 17.38 8.17
C ASP A 322 8.61 18.87 8.07
N GLN A 323 9.55 19.82 8.01
CA GLN A 323 9.23 21.24 7.86
C GLN A 323 8.77 21.57 6.44
N GLU A 324 9.48 21.08 5.42
CA GLU A 324 9.08 21.26 4.02
C GLU A 324 7.76 20.56 3.74
N GLU A 325 7.60 19.35 4.27
CA GLU A 325 6.38 18.55 4.10
C GLU A 325 5.16 19.20 4.79
N LEU A 326 5.32 19.88 5.93
CA LEU A 326 4.22 20.63 6.54
C LEU A 326 3.76 21.78 5.63
N VAL A 327 4.69 22.48 4.98
CA VAL A 327 4.36 23.57 4.04
C VAL A 327 3.60 23.02 2.83
N ALA A 328 4.05 21.89 2.28
CA ALA A 328 3.39 21.21 1.16
C ALA A 328 1.98 20.73 1.54
N THR A 329 1.82 20.15 2.73
CA THR A 329 0.54 19.67 3.26
C THR A 329 -0.45 20.82 3.45
N ASP A 330 -0.01 21.93 4.06
CA ASP A 330 -0.87 23.08 4.28
C ASP A 330 -1.29 23.77 2.96
N ALA A 331 -0.36 23.89 2.01
CA ALA A 331 -0.64 24.40 0.67
C ALA A 331 -1.61 23.49 -0.11
N ALA A 332 -1.52 22.17 0.09
CA ALA A 332 -2.45 21.20 -0.48
C ALA A 332 -3.87 21.40 0.07
N ILE A 333 -4.04 21.57 1.39
CA ILE A 333 -5.35 21.85 2.02
C ILE A 333 -5.98 23.10 1.38
N ASP A 334 -5.21 24.16 1.19
CA ASP A 334 -5.71 25.40 0.58
C ASP A 334 -6.06 25.22 -0.92
N THR A 335 -5.28 24.42 -1.65
CA THR A 335 -5.51 24.16 -3.09
C THR A 335 -6.73 23.27 -3.33
N LEU A 336 -6.99 22.34 -2.41
CA LEU A 336 -8.14 21.43 -2.42
C LEU A 336 -9.44 22.11 -1.96
N GLY A 337 -9.41 23.39 -1.63
CA GLY A 337 -10.61 24.18 -1.36
C GLY A 337 -11.23 23.96 0.03
N PHE A 338 -10.45 23.45 0.99
CA PHE A 338 -10.89 23.42 2.39
C PHE A 338 -11.00 24.84 2.93
N SER A 339 -12.10 25.12 3.63
CA SER A 339 -12.28 26.41 4.30
C SER A 339 -11.30 26.57 5.47
N PRO A 340 -11.02 27.81 5.92
CA PRO A 340 -10.19 28.03 7.11
C PRO A 340 -10.71 27.33 8.38
N GLU A 341 -12.04 27.21 8.53
CA GLU A 341 -12.68 26.48 9.63
C GLU A 341 -12.40 24.97 9.55
N GLU A 342 -12.51 24.39 8.35
CA GLU A 342 -12.19 22.99 8.08
C GLU A 342 -10.70 22.69 8.29
N ARG A 343 -9.81 23.52 7.75
CA ARG A 343 -8.36 23.42 7.96
C ARG A 343 -8.01 23.43 9.44
N MET A 344 -8.60 24.35 10.20
CA MET A 344 -8.41 24.42 11.64
C MET A 344 -8.98 23.18 12.35
N GLY A 345 -10.11 22.66 11.92
CA GLY A 345 -10.69 21.41 12.41
C GLY A 345 -9.76 20.21 12.21
N ILE A 346 -9.13 20.07 11.03
CA ILE A 346 -8.16 19.01 10.72
C ILE A 346 -7.00 19.03 11.73
N TYR A 347 -6.36 20.19 11.91
CA TYR A 347 -5.26 20.31 12.86
C TYR A 347 -5.70 20.09 14.30
N LYS A 348 -6.83 20.69 14.73
CA LYS A 348 -7.35 20.56 16.10
C LYS A 348 -7.68 19.12 16.48
N LEU A 349 -8.30 18.36 15.58
CA LEU A 349 -8.59 16.95 15.82
C LEU A 349 -7.31 16.11 15.89
N THR A 350 -6.32 16.43 15.06
CA THR A 350 -5.00 15.78 15.09
C THR A 350 -4.26 16.06 16.40
N GLY A 351 -4.27 17.31 16.88
CA GLY A 351 -3.70 17.69 18.18
C GLY A 351 -4.46 17.09 19.36
N ALA A 352 -5.79 17.01 19.29
CA ALA A 352 -6.60 16.37 20.33
C ALA A 352 -6.20 14.90 20.53
N ILE A 353 -5.92 14.15 19.45
CA ILE A 353 -5.46 12.76 19.53
C ILE A 353 -4.15 12.63 20.35
N LEU A 354 -3.23 13.59 20.25
CA LEU A 354 -2.01 13.60 21.06
C LEU A 354 -2.33 13.72 22.56
N HIS A 355 -3.27 14.59 22.92
CA HIS A 355 -3.73 14.74 24.30
C HIS A 355 -4.50 13.52 24.83
N TYR A 356 -5.25 12.81 23.98
CA TYR A 356 -5.89 11.55 24.36
C TYR A 356 -4.85 10.54 24.87
N GLY A 357 -3.71 10.43 24.19
CA GLY A 357 -2.61 9.55 24.61
C GLY A 357 -1.93 9.93 25.92
N ASN A 358 -2.13 11.16 26.39
CA ASN A 358 -1.59 11.65 27.66
C ASN A 358 -2.57 11.59 28.83
N MET A 359 -3.85 11.27 28.59
CA MET A 359 -4.83 11.15 29.67
C MET A 359 -4.44 10.04 30.63
N LYS A 360 -4.43 10.36 31.94
CA LYS A 360 -4.07 9.43 33.01
C LYS A 360 -5.31 9.08 33.82
N PHE A 361 -5.38 7.81 34.21
CA PHE A 361 -6.45 7.28 35.04
C PHE A 361 -5.81 6.45 36.16
N LYS A 362 -6.47 6.43 37.31
CA LYS A 362 -6.06 5.62 38.45
C LYS A 362 -7.23 4.83 38.99
N GLN A 363 -6.91 3.75 39.69
CA GLN A 363 -7.93 2.96 40.37
C GLN A 363 -8.44 3.73 41.59
N LYS A 364 -9.76 3.82 41.72
CA LYS A 364 -10.39 4.45 42.89
C LYS A 364 -10.09 3.62 44.15
N PRO A 365 -9.75 4.25 45.29
CA PRO A 365 -9.43 3.51 46.50
C PRO A 365 -10.57 2.57 46.94
N ARG A 366 -10.27 1.27 47.10
CA ARG A 366 -11.20 0.21 47.53
C ARG A 366 -12.30 -0.16 46.51
N GLU A 367 -12.17 0.29 45.27
CA GLU A 367 -13.08 0.04 44.16
C GLU A 367 -12.27 -0.47 42.95
N GLU A 368 -12.86 -1.26 42.04
CA GLU A 368 -12.19 -1.68 40.79
C GLU A 368 -12.32 -0.63 39.67
N GLN A 369 -13.18 0.37 39.88
CA GLN A 369 -13.44 1.44 38.92
C GLN A 369 -12.26 2.41 38.80
N ALA A 370 -12.10 2.94 37.60
CA ALA A 370 -11.19 4.03 37.28
C ALA A 370 -11.77 5.40 37.68
N GLU A 371 -10.87 6.31 38.05
CA GLU A 371 -11.13 7.75 38.13
C GLU A 371 -10.02 8.53 37.40
N PRO A 372 -10.31 9.75 36.91
CA PRO A 372 -9.29 10.59 36.28
C PRO A 372 -8.14 10.91 37.23
N ASP A 373 -6.90 10.79 36.75
CA ASP A 373 -5.69 11.19 37.49
C ASP A 373 -5.18 12.55 36.98
N GLY A 374 -5.99 13.58 37.24
CA GLY A 374 -5.83 14.92 36.68
C GLY A 374 -6.76 15.17 35.50
N THR A 375 -6.98 16.46 35.19
CA THR A 375 -7.90 16.88 34.12
C THR A 375 -7.20 17.63 33.00
N GLU A 376 -5.94 18.03 33.16
CA GLU A 376 -5.25 18.96 32.25
C GLU A 376 -5.32 18.51 30.78
N GLU A 377 -4.96 17.26 30.49
CA GLU A 377 -4.96 16.74 29.12
C GLU A 377 -6.38 16.54 28.57
N ALA A 378 -7.34 16.21 29.45
CA ALA A 378 -8.75 16.14 29.08
C ALA A 378 -9.34 17.53 28.80
N ASP A 379 -8.91 18.56 29.54
CA ASP A 379 -9.31 19.95 29.35
C ASP A 379 -8.81 20.47 27.99
N LYS A 380 -7.54 20.19 27.65
CA LYS A 380 -6.96 20.51 26.33
C LYS A 380 -7.69 19.79 25.21
N ALA A 381 -7.86 18.46 25.32
CA ALA A 381 -8.54 17.66 24.31
C ALA A 381 -10.01 18.10 24.12
N ALA A 382 -10.75 18.32 25.20
CA ALA A 382 -12.13 18.78 25.16
C ALA A 382 -12.25 20.18 24.54
N TYR A 383 -11.34 21.10 24.89
CA TYR A 383 -11.30 22.43 24.28
C TYR A 383 -11.09 22.36 22.75
N LEU A 384 -10.10 21.58 22.31
CA LEU A 384 -9.83 21.41 20.87
C LEU A 384 -11.00 20.77 20.15
N MET A 385 -11.71 19.84 20.78
CA MET A 385 -12.85 19.13 20.20
C MET A 385 -14.19 19.84 20.41
N GLY A 386 -14.25 20.99 21.08
CA GLY A 386 -15.51 21.71 21.35
C GLY A 386 -16.46 20.96 22.27
N LEU A 387 -15.93 20.36 23.34
CA LEU A 387 -16.63 19.51 24.30
C LEU A 387 -16.51 20.06 25.73
N ASN A 388 -17.33 19.53 26.64
CA ASN A 388 -17.15 19.70 28.07
C ASN A 388 -16.22 18.60 28.63
N SER A 389 -15.12 19.00 29.28
CA SER A 389 -14.12 18.07 29.83
C SER A 389 -14.67 17.13 30.91
N ALA A 390 -15.52 17.64 31.80
CA ALA A 390 -16.12 16.83 32.86
C ALA A 390 -17.06 15.76 32.29
N ASP A 391 -17.85 16.11 31.27
CA ASP A 391 -18.71 15.15 30.57
C ASP A 391 -17.89 14.10 29.81
N LEU A 392 -16.79 14.50 29.17
CA LEU A 392 -15.87 13.58 28.50
C LEU A 392 -15.26 12.57 29.47
N LEU A 393 -14.68 13.03 30.57
CA LEU A 393 -14.10 12.16 31.59
C LEU A 393 -15.13 11.23 32.22
N LYS A 394 -16.34 11.74 32.47
CA LYS A 394 -17.46 10.95 32.97
C LYS A 394 -17.89 9.88 31.96
N ALA A 395 -17.99 10.22 30.67
CA ALA A 395 -18.34 9.29 29.61
C ALA A 395 -17.29 8.19 29.45
N LEU A 396 -16.01 8.52 29.60
CA LEU A 396 -14.90 7.57 29.57
C LEU A 396 -14.91 6.63 30.79
N CYS A 397 -15.06 7.13 32.01
CA CYS A 397 -15.00 6.28 33.21
C CYS A 397 -16.33 5.52 33.48
N TYR A 398 -17.46 6.14 33.11
CA TYR A 398 -18.81 5.68 33.41
C TYR A 398 -19.73 5.76 32.17
N PRO A 399 -19.43 5.02 31.09
CA PRO A 399 -20.31 4.95 29.92
C PRO A 399 -21.72 4.47 30.28
N ARG A 400 -22.70 5.04 29.58
CA ARG A 400 -24.09 4.57 29.60
C ARG A 400 -24.23 3.44 28.59
N VAL A 401 -24.48 2.24 29.08
CA VAL A 401 -24.67 1.04 28.26
C VAL A 401 -26.15 0.65 28.26
N LYS A 402 -26.67 0.29 27.10
CA LYS A 402 -28.05 -0.21 26.98
C LYS A 402 -28.10 -1.67 27.40
N VAL A 403 -28.90 -1.98 28.41
CA VAL A 403 -29.14 -3.34 28.90
C VAL A 403 -30.65 -3.60 28.79
N GLY A 404 -31.05 -4.40 27.79
CA GLY A 404 -32.46 -4.54 27.42
C GLY A 404 -33.04 -3.21 26.93
N ASN A 405 -34.04 -2.68 27.64
CA ASN A 405 -34.69 -1.41 27.29
C ASN A 405 -34.20 -0.20 28.12
N GLU A 406 -33.30 -0.40 29.07
CA GLU A 406 -32.82 0.65 29.98
C GLU A 406 -31.35 1.00 29.71
N TYR A 407 -30.95 2.23 30.08
CA TYR A 407 -29.56 2.67 30.06
C TYR A 407 -29.00 2.69 31.48
N VAL A 408 -27.95 1.92 31.71
CA VAL A 408 -27.28 1.82 33.01
C VAL A 408 -25.87 2.39 32.90
N LEU A 409 -25.41 3.07 33.95
CA LEU A 409 -24.01 3.50 34.05
C LEU A 409 -23.15 2.30 34.39
N LYS A 410 -22.17 2.01 33.53
CA LYS A 410 -21.21 0.93 33.72
C LYS A 410 -19.87 1.53 34.13
N GLY A 411 -19.38 1.23 35.33
CA GLY A 411 -18.02 1.57 35.72
C GLY A 411 -16.99 0.77 34.92
N GLN A 412 -15.89 1.41 34.54
CA GLN A 412 -14.78 0.77 33.82
C GLN A 412 -13.53 0.68 34.69
N THR A 413 -12.71 -0.35 34.48
CA THR A 413 -11.36 -0.46 35.06
C THR A 413 -10.39 0.50 34.35
N VAL A 414 -9.21 0.75 34.94
CA VAL A 414 -8.19 1.63 34.34
C VAL A 414 -7.81 1.18 32.94
N ASP A 415 -7.57 -0.12 32.77
CA ASP A 415 -7.21 -0.70 31.47
C ASP A 415 -8.35 -0.53 30.44
N GLN A 416 -9.60 -0.74 30.85
CA GLN A 416 -10.76 -0.54 29.98
C GLN A 416 -10.90 0.92 29.52
N VAL A 417 -10.63 1.88 30.41
CA VAL A 417 -10.65 3.31 30.02
C VAL A 417 -9.53 3.62 29.03
N HIS A 418 -8.31 3.16 29.26
CA HIS A 418 -7.21 3.35 28.30
C HIS A 418 -7.50 2.70 26.93
N GLN A 419 -8.09 1.50 26.92
CA GLN A 419 -8.54 0.85 25.69
C GLN A 419 -9.61 1.69 24.97
N ALA A 420 -10.59 2.23 25.70
CA ALA A 420 -11.62 3.10 25.13
C ALA A 420 -11.03 4.41 24.55
N VAL A 421 -10.05 5.02 25.24
CA VAL A 421 -9.31 6.19 24.74
C VAL A 421 -8.59 5.86 23.43
N ASN A 422 -7.90 4.70 23.37
CA ASN A 422 -7.22 4.25 22.15
C ASN A 422 -8.20 4.04 20.99
N ALA A 423 -9.33 3.35 21.22
CA ALA A 423 -10.34 3.08 20.20
C ALA A 423 -10.96 4.39 19.66
N ILE A 424 -11.26 5.32 20.56
CA ILE A 424 -11.80 6.63 20.20
C ILE A 424 -10.78 7.46 19.40
N ALA A 425 -9.51 7.48 19.79
CA ALA A 425 -8.45 8.17 19.05
C ALA A 425 -8.31 7.64 17.62
N LYS A 426 -8.30 6.32 17.46
CA LYS A 426 -8.28 5.65 16.15
C LYS A 426 -9.50 5.99 15.30
N SER A 427 -10.70 5.95 15.89
CA SER A 427 -11.96 6.29 15.22
C SER A 427 -12.01 7.74 14.76
N VAL A 428 -11.56 8.70 15.58
CA VAL A 428 -11.47 10.11 15.19
C VAL A 428 -10.51 10.27 14.00
N TYR A 429 -9.33 9.64 14.05
CA TYR A 429 -8.35 9.72 12.98
C TYR A 429 -8.88 9.11 11.67
N GLU A 430 -9.46 7.91 11.72
CA GLU A 430 -10.04 7.24 10.56
C GLU A 430 -11.16 8.08 9.94
N LYS A 431 -12.13 8.52 10.74
CA LYS A 431 -13.24 9.32 10.23
C LYS A 431 -12.76 10.64 9.65
N LEU A 432 -11.77 11.28 10.27
CA LEU A 432 -11.14 12.49 9.73
C LEU A 432 -10.48 12.21 8.38
N PHE A 433 -9.73 11.11 8.25
CA PHE A 433 -9.12 10.70 7.00
C PHE A 433 -10.14 10.44 5.89
N LEU A 434 -11.19 9.65 6.18
CA LEU A 434 -12.27 9.37 5.23
C LEU A 434 -13.02 10.64 4.83
N TRP A 435 -13.26 11.55 5.77
CA TRP A 435 -13.89 12.83 5.49
C TRP A 435 -13.02 13.72 4.61
N MET A 436 -11.70 13.77 4.82
CA MET A 436 -10.80 14.49 3.93
C MET A 436 -10.85 13.93 2.50
N VAL A 437 -10.89 12.60 2.34
CA VAL A 437 -11.08 11.94 1.04
C VAL A 437 -12.42 12.35 0.41
N MET A 438 -13.51 12.34 1.19
CA MET A 438 -14.82 12.80 0.70
C MET A 438 -14.80 14.26 0.25
N ARG A 439 -14.14 15.15 1.00
CA ARG A 439 -14.00 16.58 0.63
C ARG A 439 -13.14 16.76 -0.61
N ILE A 440 -12.07 16.00 -0.76
CA ILE A 440 -11.26 15.95 -1.99
C ILE A 440 -12.14 15.53 -3.17
N ASN A 441 -12.93 14.46 -3.03
CA ASN A 441 -13.82 13.98 -4.11
C ASN A 441 -14.87 15.01 -4.50
N GLN A 442 -15.45 15.74 -3.54
CA GLN A 442 -16.37 16.85 -3.84
C GLN A 442 -15.71 17.96 -4.66
N GLN A 443 -14.40 18.16 -4.50
CA GLN A 443 -13.64 19.15 -5.26
C GLN A 443 -13.21 18.64 -6.63
N LEU A 444 -12.93 17.35 -6.76
CA LEU A 444 -12.58 16.69 -8.02
C LEU A 444 -13.79 16.44 -8.93
N ASP A 445 -15.00 16.48 -8.37
CA ASP A 445 -16.25 16.32 -9.11
C ASP A 445 -16.53 17.55 -9.99
N THR A 446 -16.99 17.29 -11.21
CA THR A 446 -17.33 18.36 -12.16
C THR A 446 -18.71 18.09 -12.76
N LYS A 447 -19.31 19.12 -13.36
CA LYS A 447 -20.60 18.98 -14.05
C LYS A 447 -20.49 18.33 -15.44
N LEU A 448 -19.28 17.95 -15.87
CA LEU A 448 -19.08 17.34 -17.18
C LEU A 448 -19.65 15.91 -17.20
N PRO A 449 -20.27 15.49 -18.32
CA PRO A 449 -20.78 14.13 -18.44
C PRO A 449 -19.63 13.11 -18.40
N ARG A 450 -19.81 12.05 -17.61
CA ARG A 450 -18.87 10.92 -17.46
C ARG A 450 -19.36 9.76 -18.31
N GLN A 451 -18.47 9.12 -19.07
CA GLN A 451 -18.81 7.92 -19.83
C GLN A 451 -18.01 6.70 -19.36
N HIS A 452 -16.69 6.84 -19.29
CA HIS A 452 -15.78 5.76 -18.89
C HIS A 452 -14.72 6.28 -17.92
N PHE A 453 -14.04 5.39 -17.21
CA PHE A 453 -12.91 5.75 -16.36
C PHE A 453 -11.73 4.80 -16.53
N VAL A 454 -10.54 5.30 -16.20
CA VAL A 454 -9.37 4.47 -15.93
C VAL A 454 -9.08 4.53 -14.43
N GLY A 455 -9.14 3.38 -13.76
CA GLY A 455 -8.88 3.24 -12.34
C GLY A 455 -7.42 2.90 -12.08
N VAL A 456 -6.73 3.65 -11.23
CA VAL A 456 -5.35 3.37 -10.83
C VAL A 456 -5.37 2.87 -9.38
N LEU A 457 -5.05 1.59 -9.19
CA LEU A 457 -4.97 0.97 -7.86
C LEU A 457 -3.52 1.04 -7.35
N ASP A 458 -3.33 1.75 -6.24
CA ASP A 458 -2.09 1.82 -5.47
C ASP A 458 -2.36 1.21 -4.10
N ILE A 459 -1.81 0.03 -3.85
CA ILE A 459 -1.97 -0.71 -2.61
C ILE A 459 -0.65 -1.29 -2.13
N ALA A 460 -0.53 -1.51 -0.83
CA ALA A 460 0.59 -2.24 -0.27
C ALA A 460 0.71 -3.64 -0.90
N GLY A 461 1.93 -4.02 -1.29
CA GLY A 461 2.22 -5.38 -1.72
C GLY A 461 2.20 -6.36 -0.54
N PHE A 462 2.41 -7.63 -0.85
CA PHE A 462 2.50 -8.71 0.14
C PHE A 462 3.61 -8.42 1.18
N GLU A 463 3.32 -8.62 2.47
CA GLU A 463 4.22 -8.32 3.59
C GLU A 463 4.63 -9.59 4.34
N ILE A 464 5.95 -9.81 4.47
CA ILE A 464 6.54 -10.87 5.29
C ILE A 464 7.55 -10.24 6.24
N PHE A 465 7.18 -10.13 7.51
CA PHE A 465 8.00 -9.57 8.58
C PHE A 465 8.40 -10.63 9.61
N GLU A 466 9.32 -10.27 10.50
CA GLU A 466 9.65 -11.09 11.67
C GLU A 466 8.46 -11.25 12.63
N PHE A 467 7.55 -10.27 12.63
CA PHE A 467 6.32 -10.26 13.42
C PHE A 467 5.14 -9.86 12.52
N ASN A 468 4.26 -10.82 12.22
CA ASN A 468 3.06 -10.60 11.40
C ASN A 468 1.81 -10.68 12.29
N SER A 469 1.00 -9.62 12.29
CA SER A 469 -0.23 -9.51 13.07
C SER A 469 -1.46 -9.51 12.16
N LEU A 470 -2.65 -9.22 12.71
CA LEU A 470 -3.92 -9.13 12.00
C LEU A 470 -3.82 -8.19 10.78
N GLU A 471 -3.09 -7.09 10.90
CA GLU A 471 -2.88 -6.12 9.83
C GLU A 471 -2.17 -6.75 8.63
N GLN A 472 -1.11 -7.54 8.86
CA GLN A 472 -0.43 -8.30 7.80
C GLN A 472 -1.34 -9.37 7.21
N LEU A 473 -2.21 -10.02 8.01
CA LEU A 473 -3.18 -10.98 7.46
C LEU A 473 -4.14 -10.29 6.49
N CYS A 474 -4.68 -9.12 6.83
CA CYS A 474 -5.57 -8.36 5.95
C CYS A 474 -4.87 -7.92 4.65
N ILE A 475 -3.62 -7.44 4.74
CA ILE A 475 -2.83 -7.02 3.57
C ILE A 475 -2.50 -8.23 2.67
N ASN A 476 -2.06 -9.34 3.26
CA ASN A 476 -1.68 -10.54 2.52
C ASN A 476 -2.90 -11.23 1.90
N PHE A 477 -4.03 -11.28 2.61
CA PHE A 477 -5.30 -11.75 2.05
C PHE A 477 -5.74 -10.92 0.83
N THR A 478 -5.61 -9.60 0.90
CA THR A 478 -5.91 -8.72 -0.24
C THR A 478 -4.99 -9.02 -1.42
N ASN A 479 -3.69 -9.20 -1.17
CA ASN A 479 -2.74 -9.56 -2.22
C ASN A 479 -2.99 -10.97 -2.81
N GLU A 480 -3.42 -11.94 -1.99
CA GLU A 480 -3.82 -13.28 -2.46
C GLU A 480 -4.99 -13.19 -3.46
N LYS A 481 -5.99 -12.36 -3.15
CA LYS A 481 -7.13 -12.11 -4.07
C LYS A 481 -6.72 -11.35 -5.31
N LEU A 482 -5.85 -10.34 -5.19
CA LEU A 482 -5.33 -9.62 -6.36
C LEU A 482 -4.53 -10.55 -7.27
N GLN A 483 -3.75 -11.47 -6.71
CA GLN A 483 -3.04 -12.49 -7.46
C GLN A 483 -4.00 -13.47 -8.14
N GLN A 484 -5.07 -13.88 -7.48
CA GLN A 484 -6.11 -14.72 -8.09
C GLN A 484 -6.81 -14.02 -9.25
N PHE A 485 -7.17 -12.75 -9.06
CA PHE A 485 -7.74 -11.92 -10.11
C PHE A 485 -6.80 -11.83 -11.32
N PHE A 486 -5.50 -11.61 -11.06
CA PHE A 486 -4.49 -11.58 -12.12
C PHE A 486 -4.39 -12.93 -12.86
N ASN A 487 -4.24 -14.04 -12.12
CA ASN A 487 -4.11 -15.37 -12.71
C ASN A 487 -5.30 -15.69 -13.61
N HIS A 488 -6.52 -15.40 -13.14
CA HIS A 488 -7.74 -15.61 -13.91
C HIS A 488 -7.76 -14.74 -15.17
N HIS A 489 -7.47 -13.44 -15.07
CA HIS A 489 -7.51 -12.54 -16.22
C HIS A 489 -6.45 -12.88 -17.28
N MET A 490 -5.23 -13.20 -16.85
CA MET A 490 -4.17 -13.66 -17.76
C MET A 490 -4.62 -14.92 -18.52
N PHE A 491 -5.23 -15.88 -17.82
CA PHE A 491 -5.70 -17.11 -18.45
C PHE A 491 -6.82 -16.90 -19.46
N VAL A 492 -7.79 -16.04 -19.14
CA VAL A 492 -8.87 -15.70 -20.07
C VAL A 492 -8.31 -15.11 -21.36
N LEU A 493 -7.35 -14.18 -21.26
CA LEU A 493 -6.71 -13.56 -22.42
C LEU A 493 -5.93 -14.56 -23.27
N GLU A 494 -5.14 -15.45 -22.66
CA GLU A 494 -4.40 -16.49 -23.37
C GLU A 494 -5.34 -17.47 -24.09
N GLN A 495 -6.45 -17.86 -23.45
CA GLN A 495 -7.45 -18.73 -24.06
C GLN A 495 -8.13 -18.09 -25.28
N GLU A 496 -8.43 -16.78 -25.20
CA GLU A 496 -8.96 -16.06 -26.36
C GLU A 496 -7.97 -16.02 -27.52
N GLU A 497 -6.67 -15.91 -27.23
CA GLU A 497 -5.62 -15.92 -28.26
C GLU A 497 -5.48 -17.29 -28.91
N TYR A 498 -5.40 -18.38 -28.13
CA TYR A 498 -5.35 -19.75 -28.69
C TYR A 498 -6.57 -20.05 -29.56
N LYS A 499 -7.74 -19.56 -29.15
CA LYS A 499 -8.97 -19.69 -29.94
C LYS A 499 -8.92 -18.88 -31.24
N LYS A 500 -8.35 -17.67 -31.23
CA LYS A 500 -8.14 -16.85 -32.44
C LYS A 500 -7.15 -17.50 -33.39
N GLU A 501 -6.09 -18.11 -32.87
CA GLU A 501 -5.07 -18.81 -33.66
C GLU A 501 -5.50 -20.21 -34.12
N GLY A 502 -6.60 -20.74 -33.58
CA GLY A 502 -7.11 -22.07 -33.93
C GLY A 502 -6.31 -23.21 -33.31
N ILE A 503 -5.67 -22.96 -32.17
CA ILE A 503 -4.90 -23.96 -31.41
C ILE A 503 -5.86 -24.74 -30.49
N GLU A 504 -5.88 -26.07 -30.62
CA GLU A 504 -6.57 -26.94 -29.67
C GLU A 504 -5.81 -26.96 -28.34
N TRP A 505 -6.44 -26.44 -27.29
CA TRP A 505 -5.86 -26.35 -25.95
C TRP A 505 -6.82 -26.94 -24.91
N GLU A 506 -6.31 -27.82 -24.05
CA GLU A 506 -7.08 -28.37 -22.93
C GLU A 506 -7.24 -27.34 -21.81
N PHE A 507 -8.46 -27.21 -21.30
CA PHE A 507 -8.78 -26.23 -20.27
C PHE A 507 -8.10 -26.57 -18.94
N ILE A 508 -7.24 -25.67 -18.46
CA ILE A 508 -6.66 -25.71 -17.12
C ILE A 508 -6.98 -24.36 -16.44
N ASP A 509 -7.73 -24.41 -15.34
CA ASP A 509 -8.10 -23.21 -14.57
C ASP A 509 -7.10 -22.96 -13.43
N PHE A 510 -6.10 -22.14 -13.68
CA PHE A 510 -5.15 -21.68 -12.66
C PHE A 510 -5.74 -20.62 -11.72
N GLY A 511 -6.99 -20.17 -11.94
CA GLY A 511 -7.72 -19.33 -11.01
C GLY A 511 -8.05 -20.03 -9.69
N MET A 512 -7.98 -21.36 -9.65
CA MET A 512 -8.26 -22.16 -8.45
C MET A 512 -7.06 -22.44 -7.54
N ASP A 513 -5.82 -22.23 -8.00
CA ASP A 513 -4.61 -22.56 -7.22
C ASP A 513 -4.54 -21.79 -5.89
N LEU A 514 -5.10 -20.58 -5.89
CA LEU A 514 -5.13 -19.68 -4.74
C LEU A 514 -6.41 -19.80 -3.92
N ALA A 515 -7.42 -20.50 -4.47
CA ALA A 515 -8.73 -20.62 -3.83
C ALA A 515 -8.62 -21.30 -2.47
N ALA A 516 -7.76 -22.31 -2.31
CA ALA A 516 -7.61 -23.00 -1.03
C ALA A 516 -7.15 -22.07 0.11
N CYS A 517 -6.23 -21.15 -0.16
CA CYS A 517 -5.76 -20.16 0.82
C CYS A 517 -6.83 -19.09 1.10
N ILE A 518 -7.46 -18.56 0.03
CA ILE A 518 -8.50 -17.54 0.12
C ILE A 518 -9.70 -18.06 0.92
N GLU A 519 -10.17 -19.27 0.60
CA GLU A 519 -11.31 -19.91 1.26
C GLU A 519 -11.02 -20.22 2.73
N LEU A 520 -9.81 -20.66 3.06
CA LEU A 520 -9.38 -20.86 4.44
C LEU A 520 -9.52 -19.57 5.26
N ILE A 521 -9.32 -18.41 4.65
CA ILE A 521 -9.42 -17.11 5.32
C ILE A 521 -10.87 -16.62 5.40
N GLU A 522 -11.62 -16.63 4.30
CA GLU A 522 -12.90 -15.90 4.20
C GLU A 522 -14.18 -16.73 4.28
N LYS A 523 -14.12 -18.04 3.99
CA LYS A 523 -15.35 -18.85 3.99
C LYS A 523 -15.91 -19.01 5.42
N PRO A 524 -17.19 -19.41 5.55
CA PRO A 524 -17.73 -19.83 6.84
C PRO A 524 -16.83 -20.88 7.50
N MET A 525 -16.62 -20.76 8.81
CA MET A 525 -15.64 -21.57 9.56
C MET A 525 -14.18 -21.38 9.11
N GLY A 526 -13.87 -20.36 8.33
CA GLY A 526 -12.52 -19.88 8.04
C GLY A 526 -11.99 -18.94 9.12
N ILE A 527 -10.78 -18.43 8.93
CA ILE A 527 -10.06 -17.66 9.96
C ILE A 527 -10.84 -16.42 10.41
N PHE A 528 -11.35 -15.61 9.47
CA PHE A 528 -12.12 -14.41 9.83
C PHE A 528 -13.45 -14.75 10.50
N SER A 529 -14.15 -15.78 10.02
CA SER A 529 -15.41 -16.23 10.61
C SER A 529 -15.22 -16.71 12.07
N ILE A 530 -14.17 -17.48 12.34
CA ILE A 530 -13.85 -17.95 13.70
C ILE A 530 -13.44 -16.76 14.59
N LEU A 531 -12.69 -15.79 14.04
CA LEU A 531 -12.28 -14.59 14.76
C LEU A 531 -13.50 -13.75 15.17
N GLU A 532 -14.44 -13.52 14.24
CA GLU A 532 -15.70 -12.81 14.48
C GLU A 532 -16.56 -13.53 15.53
N GLU A 533 -16.69 -14.86 15.41
CA GLU A 533 -17.45 -15.65 16.38
C GLU A 533 -16.85 -15.54 17.79
N GLU A 534 -15.54 -15.68 17.93
CA GLU A 534 -14.85 -15.51 19.22
C GLU A 534 -14.97 -14.08 19.76
N CYS A 535 -15.08 -13.07 18.89
CA CYS A 535 -15.35 -11.70 19.32
C CYS A 535 -16.74 -11.54 19.97
N MET A 536 -17.71 -12.38 19.64
CA MET A 536 -19.05 -12.35 20.24
C MET A 536 -19.08 -12.96 21.65
N PHE A 537 -18.11 -13.79 22.03
CA PHE A 537 -18.05 -14.43 23.33
C PHE A 537 -17.33 -13.56 24.38
N PRO A 538 -18.00 -13.12 25.47
CA PRO A 538 -17.40 -12.21 26.45
C PRO A 538 -16.17 -12.76 27.18
N LYS A 539 -16.01 -14.08 27.26
CA LYS A 539 -14.90 -14.77 27.93
C LYS A 539 -13.90 -15.41 26.97
N ALA A 540 -14.03 -15.16 25.66
CA ALA A 540 -13.03 -15.62 24.70
C ALA A 540 -11.70 -14.91 24.93
N THR A 541 -10.62 -15.63 24.63
CA THR A 541 -9.23 -15.18 24.74
C THR A 541 -8.52 -15.52 23.44
N ASP A 542 -7.38 -14.88 23.16
CA ASP A 542 -6.60 -15.24 21.97
C ASP A 542 -6.20 -16.73 21.99
N THR A 543 -6.07 -17.32 23.19
CA THR A 543 -5.83 -18.77 23.34
C THR A 543 -7.04 -19.62 22.94
N SER A 544 -8.27 -19.22 23.28
CA SER A 544 -9.47 -19.95 22.84
C SER A 544 -9.65 -19.85 21.33
N PHE A 545 -9.39 -18.67 20.76
CA PHE A 545 -9.36 -18.47 19.31
C PHE A 545 -8.33 -19.39 18.63
N LYS A 546 -7.10 -19.44 19.15
CA LYS A 546 -6.06 -20.37 18.66
C LYS A 546 -6.55 -21.81 18.64
N ASN A 547 -7.13 -22.26 19.75
CA ASN A 547 -7.52 -23.66 19.89
C ASN A 547 -8.63 -24.00 18.88
N LYS A 548 -9.62 -23.12 18.68
CA LYS A 548 -10.65 -23.29 17.65
C LYS A 548 -10.05 -23.36 16.23
N LEU A 549 -9.11 -22.48 15.89
CA LEU A 549 -8.42 -22.54 14.60
C LEU A 549 -7.73 -23.89 14.38
N TYR A 550 -7.03 -24.39 15.41
CA TYR A 550 -6.32 -25.66 15.34
C TYR A 550 -7.29 -26.84 15.19
N ASP A 551 -8.33 -26.90 16.00
CA ASP A 551 -9.33 -27.97 15.95
C ASP A 551 -10.05 -28.01 14.59
N GLN A 552 -10.27 -26.84 13.98
CA GLN A 552 -10.97 -26.71 12.71
C GLN A 552 -10.06 -26.99 11.50
N HIS A 553 -8.81 -26.54 11.48
CA HIS A 553 -7.99 -26.51 10.26
C HIS A 553 -6.74 -27.39 10.30
N LEU A 554 -6.15 -27.64 11.47
CA LEU A 554 -4.89 -28.37 11.53
C LEU A 554 -5.06 -29.82 11.04
N GLY A 555 -4.28 -30.21 10.04
CA GLY A 555 -4.37 -31.54 9.41
C GLY A 555 -5.57 -31.73 8.48
N LYS A 556 -6.43 -30.72 8.35
CA LYS A 556 -7.60 -30.71 7.44
C LYS A 556 -7.41 -29.74 6.27
N SER A 557 -6.68 -28.65 6.47
CA SER A 557 -6.38 -27.62 5.46
C SER A 557 -4.87 -27.55 5.21
N ASN A 558 -4.44 -27.86 3.99
CA ASN A 558 -3.00 -27.90 3.64
C ASN A 558 -2.29 -26.54 3.79
N ASN A 559 -3.03 -25.44 3.56
CA ASN A 559 -2.52 -24.09 3.71
C ASN A 559 -2.39 -23.65 5.19
N PHE A 560 -2.92 -24.40 6.16
CA PHE A 560 -2.80 -24.11 7.59
C PHE A 560 -1.75 -24.99 8.25
N GLN A 561 -0.68 -24.39 8.77
CA GLN A 561 0.46 -25.12 9.34
C GLN A 561 0.80 -24.66 10.76
N LYS A 562 1.53 -25.53 11.48
CA LYS A 562 2.19 -25.14 12.73
C LYS A 562 3.46 -24.32 12.41
N PRO A 563 3.73 -23.25 13.15
CA PRO A 563 4.93 -22.45 12.93
C PRO A 563 6.18 -23.26 13.28
N LYS A 564 7.24 -23.05 12.50
CA LYS A 564 8.54 -23.69 12.74
C LYS A 564 9.24 -22.94 13.87
N PRO A 565 9.49 -23.57 15.04
CA PRO A 565 10.17 -22.90 16.14
C PRO A 565 11.60 -22.57 15.74
N ALA A 566 11.98 -21.30 15.85
CA ALA A 566 13.34 -20.83 15.59
C ALA A 566 13.81 -19.94 16.75
N LYS A 567 15.03 -20.17 17.24
CA LYS A 567 15.63 -19.35 18.30
C LYS A 567 15.76 -17.91 17.83
N GLY A 568 15.23 -16.97 18.60
CA GLY A 568 15.35 -15.53 18.32
C GLY A 568 14.26 -14.93 17.42
N LYS A 569 13.35 -15.75 16.86
CA LYS A 569 12.15 -15.22 16.19
C LYS A 569 11.07 -14.83 17.20
N ALA A 570 10.25 -13.85 16.83
CA ALA A 570 9.06 -13.51 17.61
C ALA A 570 8.10 -14.69 17.68
N GLU A 571 7.31 -14.76 18.76
CA GLU A 571 6.33 -15.82 18.94
C GLU A 571 5.30 -15.81 17.80
N ALA A 572 5.02 -16.98 17.23
CA ALA A 572 3.99 -17.19 16.23
C ALA A 572 3.07 -18.33 16.66
N HIS A 573 1.80 -18.24 16.26
CA HIS A 573 0.74 -19.14 16.70
C HIS A 573 0.24 -20.06 15.59
N PHE A 574 0.25 -19.63 14.33
CA PHE A 574 -0.01 -20.46 13.16
C PHE A 574 0.76 -19.91 11.95
N SER A 575 0.88 -20.73 10.90
CA SER A 575 1.46 -20.29 9.62
C SER A 575 0.49 -20.55 8.49
N LEU A 576 0.47 -19.65 7.51
CA LEU A 576 -0.26 -19.83 6.26
C LEU A 576 0.68 -19.99 5.09
N VAL A 577 0.33 -20.90 4.19
CA VAL A 577 1.00 -21.06 2.89
C VAL A 577 0.27 -20.21 1.87
N HIS A 578 0.81 -19.02 1.63
CA HIS A 578 0.39 -18.09 0.59
C HIS A 578 1.15 -18.33 -0.71
N TYR A 579 0.69 -17.73 -1.81
CA TYR A 579 1.40 -17.77 -3.09
C TYR A 579 2.84 -17.25 -3.01
N ALA A 580 3.07 -16.22 -2.19
CA ALA A 580 4.38 -15.58 -2.03
C ALA A 580 5.30 -16.34 -1.06
N GLY A 581 4.77 -17.31 -0.30
CA GLY A 581 5.52 -18.08 0.67
C GLY A 581 4.77 -18.35 1.97
N THR A 582 5.47 -18.96 2.93
CA THR A 582 4.90 -19.24 4.26
C THR A 582 5.06 -18.03 5.18
N VAL A 583 3.96 -17.60 5.80
CA VAL A 583 3.94 -16.47 6.74
C VAL A 583 3.54 -16.95 8.12
N ASP A 584 4.35 -16.60 9.13
CA ASP A 584 4.13 -16.92 10.54
C ASP A 584 3.35 -15.79 11.22
N TYR A 585 2.13 -16.08 11.72
CA TYR A 585 1.23 -15.09 12.32
C TYR A 585 1.17 -15.19 13.85
N ASN A 586 1.23 -14.02 14.50
CA ASN A 586 1.01 -13.86 15.93
C ASN A 586 -0.41 -13.33 16.18
N ILE A 587 -1.21 -14.05 16.97
CA ILE A 587 -2.62 -13.73 17.25
C ILE A 587 -2.85 -12.84 18.49
N SER A 588 -1.78 -12.43 19.18
CA SER A 588 -1.91 -11.67 20.42
C SER A 588 -2.59 -10.33 20.17
N GLY A 589 -3.67 -10.07 20.91
CA GLY A 589 -4.53 -8.90 20.77
C GLY A 589 -5.48 -8.93 19.58
N TRP A 590 -5.62 -10.04 18.84
CA TRP A 590 -6.50 -10.07 17.66
C TRP A 590 -7.97 -9.88 18.03
N LEU A 591 -8.45 -10.53 19.09
CA LEU A 591 -9.83 -10.36 19.53
C LEU A 591 -10.12 -8.91 19.93
N GLU A 592 -9.18 -8.25 20.59
CA GLU A 592 -9.32 -6.85 20.97
C GLU A 592 -9.29 -5.92 19.75
N LYS A 593 -8.31 -6.12 18.86
CA LYS A 593 -8.17 -5.36 17.61
C LYS A 593 -9.42 -5.49 16.73
N ASN A 594 -10.02 -6.67 16.66
CA ASN A 594 -11.18 -6.93 15.81
C ASN A 594 -12.50 -6.44 16.43
N LYS A 595 -12.63 -6.45 17.77
CA LYS A 595 -13.81 -5.90 18.45
C LYS A 595 -13.93 -4.38 18.28
N ASP A 596 -12.81 -3.67 18.27
CA ASP A 596 -12.69 -2.20 18.19
C ASP A 596 -13.85 -1.44 18.87
N PRO A 597 -14.19 -1.75 20.14
CA PRO A 597 -15.45 -1.31 20.71
C PRO A 597 -15.42 0.19 20.98
N LEU A 598 -16.32 0.94 20.35
CA LEU A 598 -16.43 2.38 20.56
C LEU A 598 -17.33 2.71 21.75
N ASN A 599 -16.93 3.71 22.52
CA ASN A 599 -17.73 4.23 23.62
C ASN A 599 -18.86 5.12 23.07
N GLU A 600 -20.07 4.55 22.95
CA GLU A 600 -21.28 5.24 22.47
C GLU A 600 -21.63 6.50 23.25
N THR A 601 -21.26 6.58 24.54
CA THR A 601 -21.51 7.79 25.33
C THR A 601 -20.60 8.94 24.88
N VAL A 602 -19.34 8.64 24.57
CA VAL A 602 -18.39 9.62 24.01
C VAL A 602 -18.82 10.01 22.59
N ILE A 603 -19.25 9.06 21.75
CA ILE A 603 -19.80 9.36 20.42
C ILE A 603 -20.99 10.34 20.52
N GLY A 604 -21.89 10.13 21.48
CA GLY A 604 -23.01 11.03 21.72
C GLY A 604 -22.60 12.46 22.13
N LEU A 605 -21.41 12.65 22.70
CA LEU A 605 -20.82 13.97 22.94
C LEU A 605 -20.28 14.57 21.64
N TYR A 606 -19.59 13.78 20.81
CA TYR A 606 -19.05 14.23 19.52
C TYR A 606 -20.14 14.71 18.57
N GLN A 607 -21.27 14.02 18.52
CA GLN A 607 -22.46 14.42 17.75
C GLN A 607 -23.04 15.78 18.15
N LYS A 608 -22.73 16.26 19.37
CA LYS A 608 -23.22 17.51 19.94
C LYS A 608 -22.11 18.54 20.14
N SER A 609 -20.93 18.29 19.59
CA SER A 609 -19.79 19.19 19.69
C SER A 609 -20.11 20.58 19.10
N SER A 610 -19.47 21.62 19.62
CA SER A 610 -19.50 22.94 18.97
C SER A 610 -18.61 22.99 17.72
N MET A 611 -17.74 22.00 17.50
CA MET A 611 -16.92 21.84 16.31
C MET A 611 -17.69 21.11 15.21
N LYS A 612 -18.10 21.84 14.17
CA LYS A 612 -18.88 21.28 13.06
C LYS A 612 -18.23 20.08 12.38
N VAL A 613 -16.91 20.11 12.18
CA VAL A 613 -16.16 19.01 11.57
C VAL A 613 -16.38 17.74 12.38
N LEU A 614 -16.14 17.77 13.69
CA LEU A 614 -16.33 16.62 14.57
C LEU A 614 -17.78 16.10 14.56
N CYS A 615 -18.77 16.99 14.61
CA CYS A 615 -20.17 16.59 14.49
C CYS A 615 -20.43 15.84 13.19
N HIS A 616 -19.90 16.34 12.06
CA HIS A 616 -20.07 15.71 10.76
C HIS A 616 -19.41 14.34 10.67
N LEU A 617 -18.26 14.12 11.33
CA LEU A 617 -17.59 12.81 11.38
C LEU A 617 -18.44 11.72 12.05
N TYR A 618 -19.33 12.11 12.98
CA TYR A 618 -20.16 11.20 13.78
C TYR A 618 -21.67 11.40 13.56
N ALA A 619 -22.05 12.14 12.52
CA ALA A 619 -23.43 12.45 12.16
C ALA A 619 -24.21 11.22 11.67
#